data_AF-A0A530A8I2-F1
#
_entry.id   AF-A0A530A8I2-F1
#
_cell.length_a   1.000
_cell.length_b   1.000
_cell.length_c   1.000
_cell.angle_alpha   90.00
_cell.angle_beta   90.00
_cell.angle_gamma   90.00
#
_symmetry.space_group_name_H-M   'P 1'
#
loop_
_entity.id
_entity.type
_entity.pdbx_description
1 polymer ?
#
loop_
_entity_poly.entity_id
_entity_poly.type
_entity_poly.pdbx_seq_one_letter_code
_entity_poly.pdbx_strand_id
1 'polypeptide(L)' 'LDLHTLVAGAKTDAQKLELYTASRLTIDPDTRAERGYLDLLAGRLGLPDALVDHVEATVSAAKVPAGSAPSSPW' A
#
# COMPACT_ATOMS: atom_id res chain seq x y z
N LEU A 1 -13.32 13.60 -0.65
CA LEU A 1 -11.88 13.83 -0.90
C LEU A 1 -11.53 13.05 -2.16
N ASP A 2 -10.96 13.70 -3.17
CA ASP A 2 -10.61 13.05 -4.44
C ASP A 2 -9.16 12.55 -4.41
N LEU A 3 -8.89 11.43 -5.09
CA LEU A 3 -7.56 10.81 -5.15
C LEU A 3 -6.54 11.76 -5.79
N HIS A 4 -6.96 12.53 -6.79
CA HIS A 4 -6.10 13.55 -7.40
C HIS A 4 -5.65 14.60 -6.38
N THR A 5 -6.54 15.04 -5.49
CA THR A 5 -6.22 16.02 -4.45
C THR A 5 -5.20 15.46 -3.45
N LEU A 6 -5.34 14.19 -3.06
CA LEU A 6 -4.40 13.50 -2.17
C LEU A 6 -3.00 13.39 -2.80
N VAL A 7 -2.93 12.91 -4.05
CA VAL A 7 -1.66 12.78 -4.79
C VAL A 7 -0.99 14.15 -4.97
N ALA A 8 -1.75 15.19 -5.32
CA ALA A 8 -1.22 16.54 -5.49
C ALA A 8 -0.73 17.17 -4.16
N GLY A 9 -1.25 16.70 -3.02
CA GLY A 9 -0.80 17.10 -1.70
C GLY A 9 0.56 16.53 -1.29
N ALA A 10 0.99 15.41 -1.89
CA ALA A 10 2.28 14.78 -1.64
C ALA A 10 3.39 15.47 -2.45
N LYS A 11 3.99 16.50 -1.85
CA LYS A 11 4.96 17.39 -2.51
C LYS A 11 6.38 16.85 -2.50
N THR A 12 6.69 15.94 -1.59
CA THR A 12 8.02 15.33 -1.46
C THR A 12 7.97 13.85 -1.79
N ASP A 13 9.12 13.28 -2.17
CA ASP A 13 9.22 11.85 -2.46
C ASP A 13 8.91 11.00 -1.23
N ALA A 14 9.29 11.48 -0.03
CA ALA A 14 8.92 10.86 1.23
C ALA A 14 7.39 10.83 1.43
N GLN A 15 6.69 11.94 1.20
CA GLN A 15 5.23 11.99 1.35
C GLN A 15 4.51 11.08 0.35
N LYS A 16 5.03 10.99 -0.88
CA LYS A 16 4.50 10.08 -1.90
C LYS A 16 4.67 8.62 -1.46
N LEU A 17 5.86 8.27 -1.00
CA LEU A 17 6.18 6.95 -0.47
C LEU A 17 5.31 6.60 0.74
N GLU A 18 5.13 7.52 1.68
CA GLU A 18 4.25 7.35 2.84
C GLU A 18 2.81 7.10 2.42
N LEU A 19 2.27 7.86 1.46
CA LEU A 19 0.89 7.70 1.01
C LEU A 19 0.66 6.34 0.36
N TYR A 20 1.61 5.87 -0.45
CA TYR A 20 1.56 4.53 -1.02
C TYR A 20 1.64 3.46 0.08
N THR A 21 2.60 3.58 0.99
CA THR A 21 2.81 2.61 2.08
C THR A 21 1.60 2.52 3.00
N ALA A 22 0.99 3.66 3.38
CA ALA A 22 -0.22 3.69 4.19
C ALA A 22 -1.40 3.02 3.48
N SER A 23 -1.55 3.26 2.17
CA SER A 23 -2.57 2.60 1.35
C SER A 23 -2.35 1.09 1.32
N ARG A 24 -1.10 0.66 1.11
CA ARG A 24 -0.73 -0.76 1.04
C ARG A 24 -0.86 -1.51 2.36
N LEU A 25 -0.59 -0.86 3.49
CA LEU A 25 -0.84 -1.42 4.81
C LEU A 25 -2.33 -1.67 5.04
N THR A 26 -3.17 -0.79 4.50
CA THR A 26 -4.63 -0.83 4.67
C THR A 26 -5.31 -1.80 3.70
N ILE A 27 -4.82 -1.91 2.48
CA ILE A 27 -5.42 -2.73 1.41
C ILE A 27 -4.69 -4.07 1.31
N ASP A 28 -5.46 -5.16 1.30
CA ASP A 28 -4.99 -6.48 0.91
C ASP A 28 -5.18 -6.66 -0.60
N PRO A 29 -4.11 -6.87 -1.38
CA PRO A 29 -4.18 -6.95 -2.84
C PRO A 29 -4.64 -8.32 -3.34
N ASP A 30 -5.72 -8.86 -2.77
CA ASP A 30 -6.22 -10.21 -3.07
C ASP A 30 -6.97 -10.26 -4.40
N THR A 31 -7.68 -9.18 -4.74
CA THR A 31 -8.42 -9.05 -5.99
C THR A 31 -7.63 -8.28 -7.05
N ARG A 32 -8.02 -8.48 -8.32
CA ARG A 32 -7.47 -7.72 -9.44
C ARG A 32 -7.74 -6.21 -9.32
N ALA A 33 -8.88 -5.84 -8.73
CA ALA A 33 -9.27 -4.44 -8.57
C ALA A 33 -8.36 -3.73 -7.56
N GLU A 34 -8.05 -4.36 -6.43
CA GLU A 34 -7.16 -3.81 -5.40
C GLU A 34 -5.73 -3.66 -5.92
N ARG A 35 -5.21 -4.68 -6.62
CA ARG A 35 -3.90 -4.60 -7.30
C ARG A 35 -3.86 -3.44 -8.30
N GLY A 36 -4.87 -3.35 -9.18
CA GLY A 36 -4.93 -2.28 -10.16
C GLY A 36 -5.04 -0.88 -9.54
N TYR A 37 -5.70 -0.75 -8.38
CA TYR A 37 -5.72 0.51 -7.64
C TYR A 37 -4.31 0.90 -7.13
N LEU A 38 -3.57 -0.04 -6.55
CA LEU A 38 -2.21 0.21 -6.04
C LEU A 38 -1.25 0.54 -7.19
N ASP A 39 -1.33 -0.18 -8.32
CA ASP A 39 -0.54 0.12 -9.52
C ASP A 39 -0.83 1.54 -10.04
N LEU A 40 -2.11 1.91 -10.13
CA LEU A 40 -2.52 3.26 -10.52
C LEU A 40 -1.99 4.30 -9.55
N LEU A 41 -2.05 4.05 -8.25
CA LEU A 41 -1.59 4.98 -7.23
C LEU A 41 -0.07 5.19 -7.32
N ALA A 42 0.71 4.12 -7.44
CA ALA A 42 2.16 4.18 -7.63
C ALA A 42 2.53 4.99 -8.87
N GLY A 43 1.85 4.74 -9.99
CA GLY A 43 2.05 5.48 -11.24
C GLY A 43 1.69 6.97 -11.10
N ARG A 44 0.60 7.32 -10.42
CA ARG A 44 0.22 8.72 -10.18
C ARG A 44 1.17 9.47 -9.25
N LEU A 45 1.76 8.78 -8.29
CA LEU A 45 2.76 9.33 -7.39
C LEU A 45 4.13 9.47 -8.08
N GLY A 46 4.34 8.75 -9.19
CA GLY A 46 5.61 8.71 -9.91
C GLY A 46 6.68 7.98 -9.13
N LEU A 47 6.31 6.91 -8.42
CA LEU A 47 7.26 6.09 -7.67
C LEU A 47 8.04 5.18 -8.62
N PRO A 48 9.37 5.04 -8.46
CA PRO A 48 10.15 4.08 -9.24
C PRO A 48 9.74 2.63 -8.92
N ASP A 49 9.67 1.76 -9.93
CA ASP A 49 9.26 0.36 -9.79
C ASP A 49 10.05 -0.38 -8.70
N ALA A 50 11.38 -0.23 -8.67
CA ALA A 50 12.22 -0.87 -7.67
C ALA A 50 11.91 -0.43 -6.23
N LEU A 51 11.42 0.81 -6.04
CA LEU A 51 11.01 1.30 -4.73
C LEU A 51 9.66 0.71 -4.33
N VAL A 52 8.73 0.59 -5.28
CA VAL A 52 7.42 -0.06 -5.08
C VAL A 52 7.64 -1.52 -4.69
N ASP A 53 8.45 -2.26 -5.45
CA ASP A 53 8.80 -3.66 -5.16
C ASP A 53 9.38 -3.84 -3.75
N HIS A 54 10.27 -2.93 -3.34
CA HIS A 54 10.84 -2.96 -1.99
C HIS A 54 9.76 -2.77 -0.92
N VAL A 55 8.89 -1.77 -1.07
CA VAL A 55 7.79 -1.52 -0.12
C VAL A 55 6.84 -2.71 -0.07
N GLU A 56 6.47 -3.27 -1.21
CA GLU A 56 5.61 -4.45 -1.29
C GLU A 56 6.20 -5.63 -0.53
N ALA A 57 7.49 -5.90 -0.71
CA ALA A 57 8.19 -6.95 0.03
C ALA A 57 8.19 -6.66 1.54
N THR A 58 8.53 -5.43 1.95
CA THR A 58 8.58 -5.02 3.37
C THR A 58 7.20 -5.10 4.04
N VAL A 59 6.15 -4.59 3.39
CA VAL A 59 4.79 -4.61 3.94
C VAL A 59 4.25 -6.03 3.99
N SER A 60 4.48 -6.84 2.95
CA SER A 60 4.05 -8.24 2.95
C SER A 60 4.73 -9.05 4.04
N ALA A 61 6.02 -8.79 4.32
CA ALA A 61 6.72 -9.40 5.44
C ALA A 61 6.23 -8.92 6.81
N ALA A 62 5.74 -7.68 6.91
CA ALA A 62 5.24 -7.10 8.16
C ALA A 62 3.79 -7.48 8.49
N LYS A 63 2.94 -7.77 7.49
CA LYS A 63 1.55 -8.18 7.72
C LYS A 63 1.51 -9.63 8.21
N VAL A 64 1.08 -9.82 9.47
CA VAL A 64 0.70 -11.15 9.97
C VAL A 64 -0.69 -11.49 9.40
N PRO A 65 -0.91 -12.68 8.83
CA PRO A 65 -2.24 -13.06 8.35
C PRO A 65 -3.24 -13.01 9.50
N ALA A 66 -4.35 -12.30 9.31
CA ALA A 66 -5.38 -12.06 10.33
C ALA A 66 -6.09 -13.34 10.84
N GLY A 67 -5.71 -14.53 10.36
CA GLY A 67 -6.23 -15.83 10.76
C GLY A 67 -5.45 -16.55 11.87
N SER A 68 -4.34 -16.00 12.38
CA SER A 68 -3.55 -16.64 13.45
C SER A 68 -3.90 -16.18 14.87
N ALA A 69 -5.16 -15.79 15.12
CA ALA A 69 -5.63 -15.71 16.50
C ALA A 69 -5.69 -17.15 17.06
N PRO A 70 -4.94 -17.49 18.13
CA PRO A 70 -5.06 -18.80 18.74
C PRO A 70 -6.50 -18.96 19.21
N SER A 71 -7.18 -20.00 18.74
CA SER A 71 -8.48 -20.40 19.26
C SER A 71 -8.34 -20.63 20.76
N SER A 72 -8.79 -19.68 21.58
CA SER A 72 -8.81 -19.83 23.03
C SER A 72 -9.83 -20.92 23.40
N PRO A 73 -9.41 -21.96 24.15
CA PRO A 73 -10.27 -23.09 24.49
C PRO A 73 -10.97 -22.89 25.86
N TRP A 74 -11.45 -21.68 26.14
CA TRP A 74 -12.16 -21.36 27.38
C TRP A 74 -13.49 -20.69 27.09
#